data_AF-A0A8X6NCM6-F1
#
_entry.id   AF-A0A8X6NCM6-F1
#
_cell.length_a   1.000
_cell.length_b   1.000
_cell.length_c   1.000
_cell.angle_alpha   90.00
_cell.angle_beta   90.00
_cell.angle_gamma   90.00
#
_symmetry.space_group_name_H-M   'P 1'
#
loop_
_entity.id
_entity.type
_entity.pdbx_description
1 polymer ?
#
loop_
_entity_poly.entity_id
_entity_poly.type
_entity_poly.pdbx_seq_one_letter_code
_entity_poly.pdbx_strand_id
1 'polypeptide(L)'
;MFENGRTHIDDAECKRRPSTSINSEIIANVNEYILVNRRITIDEISSELDIFHGNVHKSIVDHLQFHKACARWVSRLFTEEHKGKCFESALAFLQCYQNEGNEILASIVIGDDT
;
A
#
# COMPACT_ATOMS: atom_id res chain seq x y z
N MET A 1 32.74 -47.42 -6.25
CA MET A 1 31.75 -47.56 -5.16
C MET A 1 31.83 -46.28 -4.37
N PHE A 2 30.77 -45.46 -4.36
CA PHE A 2 30.76 -44.22 -3.58
C PHE A 2 30.50 -44.59 -2.12
N GLU A 3 31.54 -44.57 -1.31
CA GLU A 3 31.42 -44.63 0.14
C GLU A 3 30.84 -43.28 0.63
N ASN A 4 29.83 -43.37 1.48
CA ASN A 4 29.17 -42.29 2.22
C ASN A 4 28.00 -41.61 1.47
N GLY A 5 26.87 -42.34 1.44
CA GLY A 5 25.55 -41.76 1.24
C GLY A 5 25.25 -40.71 2.30
N ARG A 6 25.15 -39.45 1.88
CA ARG A 6 24.67 -38.34 2.72
C ARG A 6 23.15 -38.39 2.77
N THR A 7 22.59 -38.97 3.82
CA THR A 7 21.16 -38.88 4.17
C THR A 7 20.96 -37.76 5.18
N HIS A 8 21.19 -36.51 4.75
CA HIS A 8 20.73 -35.33 5.50
C HIS A 8 20.80 -34.11 4.57
N ILE A 9 19.65 -33.69 4.05
CA ILE A 9 19.44 -32.40 3.39
C ILE A 9 18.77 -31.51 4.45
N ASP A 10 19.48 -31.25 5.54
CA ASP A 10 19.18 -30.04 6.29
C ASP A 10 20.10 -28.99 5.70
N ASP A 11 19.49 -27.96 5.13
CA ASP A 11 20.19 -26.73 4.77
C ASP A 11 20.88 -26.24 6.04
N ALA A 12 22.21 -26.45 6.10
CA ALA A 12 23.03 -25.83 7.12
C ALA A 12 22.70 -24.34 7.10
N GLU A 13 22.47 -23.75 8.28
CA GLU A 13 22.16 -22.34 8.42
C GLU A 13 23.25 -21.55 7.70
N CYS A 14 22.93 -21.13 6.48
CA CYS A 14 23.86 -20.37 5.68
C CYS A 14 24.12 -19.12 6.49
N LYS A 15 25.37 -18.93 6.94
CA LYS A 15 25.85 -17.63 7.41
C LYS A 15 25.67 -16.67 6.24
N ARG A 16 24.46 -16.12 6.11
CA ARG A 16 24.17 -15.01 5.22
C ARG A 16 25.22 -13.98 5.54
N ARG A 17 25.96 -13.54 4.52
CA ARG A 17 26.82 -12.36 4.65
C ARG A 17 26.01 -11.30 5.39
N PRO A 18 26.52 -10.71 6.49
CA PRO A 18 25.81 -9.62 7.13
C PRO A 18 25.49 -8.59 6.04
N SER A 19 24.24 -8.18 5.92
CA SER A 19 23.77 -7.21 4.93
C SER A 19 24.57 -5.92 5.13
N THR A 20 25.72 -5.78 4.46
CA THR A 20 26.72 -4.76 4.81
C THR A 20 26.35 -3.37 4.30
N SER A 21 25.09 -3.10 3.93
CA SER A 21 24.74 -1.84 3.25
C SER A 21 23.43 -1.19 3.67
N ILE A 22 22.77 -1.60 4.76
CA ILE A 22 21.57 -0.91 5.25
C ILE A 22 21.97 0.01 6.40
N ASN A 23 22.20 1.29 6.09
CA ASN A 23 22.43 2.35 7.06
C ASN A 23 21.12 3.05 7.44
N SER A 24 21.06 3.69 8.60
CA SER A 24 19.91 4.53 9.01
C SER A 24 19.62 5.64 8.00
N GLU A 25 20.65 6.22 7.39
CA GLU A 25 20.54 7.21 6.32
C GLU A 25 19.82 6.65 5.09
N ILE A 26 20.19 5.44 4.67
CA ILE A 26 19.55 4.75 3.53
C ILE A 26 18.08 4.48 3.84
N ILE A 27 17.76 4.02 5.06
CA ILE A 27 16.37 3.79 5.48
C ILE A 27 15.58 5.10 5.44
N ALA A 28 16.16 6.22 5.90
CA ALA A 28 15.54 7.53 5.86
C ALA A 28 15.27 8.01 4.43
N ASN A 29 16.25 7.85 3.52
CA ASN A 29 16.09 8.22 2.13
C ASN A 29 15.00 7.38 1.45
N VAL A 30 15.01 6.05 1.64
CA VAL A 30 13.95 5.16 1.12
C VAL A 30 12.56 5.60 1.62
N ASN A 31 12.46 5.99 2.90
CA ASN A 31 11.21 6.50 3.45
C ASN A 31 10.77 7.79 2.74
N GLU A 32 11.68 8.75 2.55
CA GLU A 32 11.38 10.00 1.85
C GLU A 32 10.85 9.77 0.43
N TYR A 33 11.50 8.91 -0.36
CA TYR A 33 11.03 8.54 -1.70
C TYR A 33 9.59 7.99 -1.69
N ILE A 34 9.27 7.14 -0.73
CA ILE A 34 7.93 6.56 -0.57
C ILE A 34 6.92 7.62 -0.13
N LEU A 35 7.31 8.56 0.74
CA LEU A 35 6.44 9.65 1.19
C LEU A 35 6.10 10.62 0.05
N VAL A 36 7.07 10.93 -0.81
CA VAL A 36 6.89 11.80 -1.99
C VAL A 36 6.00 11.12 -3.04
N ASN A 37 6.27 9.86 -3.36
CA ASN A 37 5.45 9.09 -4.29
C ASN A 37 5.10 7.72 -3.71
N ARG A 38 3.87 7.59 -3.20
CA ARG A 38 3.35 6.34 -2.61
C ARG A 38 3.21 5.19 -3.60
N ARG A 39 3.34 5.44 -4.91
CA ARG A 39 3.26 4.43 -5.98
C ARG A 39 4.63 4.07 -6.57
N ILE A 40 5.72 4.60 -6.02
CA ILE A 40 7.07 4.28 -6.48
C ILE A 40 7.36 2.79 -6.34
N THR A 41 8.09 2.25 -7.31
CA THR A 41 8.51 0.85 -7.35
C THR A 41 9.85 0.65 -6.65
N ILE A 42 10.11 -0.59 -6.24
CA ILE A 42 11.39 -0.95 -5.60
C ILE A 42 12.54 -0.77 -6.60
N ASP A 43 12.32 -1.06 -7.88
CA ASP A 43 13.31 -0.88 -8.95
C ASP A 43 13.67 0.60 -9.15
N GLU A 44 12.69 1.51 -9.13
CA GLU A 44 12.94 2.96 -9.21
C GLU A 44 13.79 3.44 -8.02
N ILE A 45 13.44 3.05 -6.80
CA ILE A 45 14.24 3.40 -5.60
C ILE A 45 15.64 2.78 -5.67
N SER A 46 15.75 1.53 -6.12
CA SER A 46 17.01 0.80 -6.28
C SER A 46 17.94 1.51 -7.26
N SER A 47 17.41 1.97 -8.38
CA SER A 47 18.16 2.74 -9.39
C SER A 47 18.57 4.11 -8.89
N GLU A 48 17.69 4.81 -8.17
CA GLU A 48 17.94 6.20 -7.75
C GLU A 48 18.93 6.29 -6.58
N LEU A 49 18.93 5.30 -5.68
CA LEU A 49 19.83 5.23 -4.55
C LEU A 49 21.09 4.37 -4.79
N ASP A 50 21.19 3.74 -5.96
CA ASP A 50 22.22 2.74 -6.30
C ASP A 50 22.33 1.62 -5.24
N ILE A 51 21.17 1.14 -4.77
CA ILE A 51 21.08 0.10 -3.75
C ILE A 51 20.54 -1.16 -4.40
N PHE A 52 21.06 -2.32 -3.98
CA PHE A 52 20.52 -3.60 -4.40
C PHE A 52 19.01 -3.72 -4.09
N HIS A 53 18.21 -4.12 -5.09
CA HIS A 53 16.76 -4.30 -4.98
C HIS A 53 16.31 -5.04 -3.71
N GLY A 54 17.01 -6.13 -3.35
CA GLY A 54 16.70 -6.90 -2.13
C GLY A 54 16.90 -6.12 -0.83
N ASN A 55 17.85 -5.19 -0.78
CA ASN A 55 18.09 -4.35 0.39
C ASN A 55 17.03 -3.25 0.50
N VAL A 56 16.57 -2.69 -0.62
CA VAL A 56 15.43 -1.76 -0.64
C VAL A 56 14.17 -2.49 -0.15
N HIS A 57 13.87 -3.67 -0.69
CA HIS A 57 12.75 -4.49 -0.23
C HIS A 57 12.83 -4.76 1.27
N LYS A 58 14.01 -5.15 1.77
CA LYS A 58 14.25 -5.38 3.20
C LYS A 58 14.05 -4.12 4.03
N SER A 59 14.52 -2.96 3.57
CA SER A 59 14.30 -1.67 4.23
C SER A 59 12.81 -1.34 4.35
N ILE A 60 12.03 -1.56 3.28
CA ILE A 60 10.59 -1.27 3.25
C ILE A 60 9.82 -2.18 4.21
N VAL A 61 10.07 -3.49 4.14
CA VAL A 61 9.29 -4.48 4.90
C VAL A 61 9.78 -4.63 6.33
N ASP A 62 11.09 -4.82 6.55
CA ASP A 62 11.63 -5.17 7.86
C ASP A 62 11.87 -3.93 8.74
N HIS A 63 12.30 -2.81 8.15
CA HIS A 63 12.68 -1.61 8.91
C HIS A 63 11.57 -0.57 8.97
N LEU A 64 10.93 -0.26 7.84
CA LEU A 64 9.83 0.72 7.76
C LEU A 64 8.44 0.11 8.02
N GLN A 65 8.33 -1.22 8.01
CA GLN A 65 7.06 -1.93 8.23
C GLN A 65 5.95 -1.50 7.27
N PHE A 66 6.33 -1.14 6.03
CA PHE A 66 5.36 -0.80 4.98
C PHE A 66 4.90 -2.05 4.24
N HIS A 67 3.63 -2.00 3.84
CA HIS A 67 2.99 -3.05 3.05
C HIS A 67 2.45 -2.48 1.75
N LYS A 68 2.52 -3.27 0.68
CA LYS A 68 1.94 -2.91 -0.61
C LYS A 68 0.42 -2.97 -0.55
N ALA A 69 -0.23 -1.82 -0.74
CA ALA A 69 -1.66 -1.76 -0.97
C ALA A 69 -1.96 -1.75 -2.48
N CYS A 70 -2.90 -2.59 -2.92
CA CYS A 70 -3.39 -2.56 -4.30
C CYS A 70 -4.44 -1.47 -4.47
N ALA A 71 -4.42 -0.79 -5.62
CA ALA A 71 -5.45 0.20 -5.96
C ALA A 71 -6.82 -0.48 -6.07
N ARG A 72 -7.86 0.17 -5.56
CA ARG A 72 -9.26 -0.26 -5.74
C ARG A 72 -9.78 0.29 -7.06
N TRP A 73 -10.57 -0.53 -7.78
CA TRP A 73 -11.30 -0.06 -8.94
C TRP A 73 -12.30 1.02 -8.54
N VAL A 74 -12.29 2.14 -9.28
CA VAL A 74 -13.24 3.24 -9.13
C VAL A 74 -14.00 3.35 -10.44
N SER A 75 -15.34 3.33 -10.37
CA SER A 75 -16.23 3.22 -11.54
C SER A 75 -16.00 4.34 -12.57
N ARG A 76 -15.72 5.57 -12.13
CA ARG A 76 -15.50 6.72 -13.01
C ARG A 76 -14.44 7.67 -12.46
N LEU A 77 -13.76 8.36 -13.37
CA LEU A 77 -12.96 9.52 -13.02
C LEU A 77 -13.89 10.72 -12.77
N PHE A 78 -13.96 11.18 -11.53
CA PHE A 78 -14.79 12.32 -11.16
C PHE A 78 -14.10 13.64 -11.53
N THR A 79 -14.84 14.52 -12.21
CA THR A 79 -14.45 15.93 -12.39
C THR A 79 -14.70 16.70 -11.09
N GLU A 80 -14.07 17.86 -10.92
CA GLU A 80 -14.29 18.72 -9.75
C GLU A 80 -15.76 19.14 -9.59
N GLU A 81 -16.46 19.38 -10.70
CA GLU A 81 -17.89 19.66 -10.68
C GLU A 81 -18.71 18.48 -10.15
N HIS A 82 -18.42 17.25 -10.59
CA HIS A 82 -19.12 16.07 -10.06
C HIS A 82 -18.85 15.86 -8.57
N LYS A 83 -17.62 16.14 -8.10
CA LYS A 83 -17.28 16.09 -6.67
C LYS A 83 -18.07 17.14 -5.88
N GLY A 84 -18.15 18.36 -6.39
CA GLY A 84 -18.94 19.44 -5.78
C GLY A 84 -20.41 19.05 -5.65
N LYS A 85 -21.04 18.62 -6.74
CA LYS A 85 -22.44 18.16 -6.74
C LYS A 85 -22.69 16.99 -5.78
N CYS A 86 -21.76 16.02 -5.76
CA CYS A 86 -21.84 14.89 -4.84
C CYS A 86 -21.74 15.34 -3.37
N PHE A 87 -20.81 16.25 -3.06
CA PHE A 87 -20.64 16.81 -1.72
C PHE A 87 -21.86 17.60 -1.27
N GLU A 88 -22.38 18.50 -2.10
CA GLU A 88 -23.56 19.31 -1.80
C GLU A 88 -24.79 18.43 -1.53
N SER A 89 -25.02 17.42 -2.37
CA SER A 89 -26.14 16.49 -2.20
C SER A 89 -26.01 15.70 -0.90
N ALA A 90 -24.81 15.19 -0.60
CA ALA A 90 -24.54 14.45 0.62
C ALA A 90 -24.68 15.33 1.87
N LEU A 91 -24.23 16.59 1.80
CA LEU A 91 -24.36 17.56 2.89
C LEU A 91 -25.82 17.92 3.17
N ALA A 92 -26.60 18.20 2.11
CA ALA A 92 -28.03 18.46 2.24
C ALA A 92 -28.75 17.27 2.88
N PHE A 93 -28.45 16.06 2.43
CA PHE A 93 -29.01 14.84 3.02
C PHE A 93 -28.63 14.68 4.50
N LEU A 94 -27.36 14.94 4.85
CA LEU A 94 -26.89 14.89 6.23
C LEU A 94 -27.62 15.90 7.12
N GLN A 95 -27.87 17.12 6.63
CA GLN A 95 -28.62 18.13 7.37
C GLN A 95 -30.07 17.71 7.60
N CYS A 96 -30.75 17.15 6.59
CA CYS A 96 -32.09 16.60 6.78
C CYS A 96 -32.08 15.46 7.79
N TYR A 97 -31.09 14.57 7.73
CA TYR A 97 -30.94 13.48 8.70
C TYR A 97 -30.70 13.99 10.13
N GLN A 98 -29.97 15.09 10.31
CA GLN A 98 -29.78 15.70 11.62
C GLN A 98 -31.06 16.29 12.21
N ASN A 99 -31.98 16.77 11.36
CA ASN A 99 -33.23 17.38 11.78
C ASN A 99 -34.36 16.35 12.02
N GLU A 100 -34.48 15.37 11.11
CA GLU A 100 -35.61 14.43 11.06
C GLU A 100 -35.22 13.01 11.55
N GLY A 101 -33.92 12.75 11.75
CA GLY A 101 -33.42 11.47 12.23
C GLY A 101 -33.78 10.32 11.29
N ASN A 102 -34.23 9.20 11.84
CA ASN A 102 -34.54 8.01 11.05
C ASN A 102 -35.86 8.09 10.29
N GLU A 103 -36.70 9.11 10.52
CA GLU A 103 -37.97 9.27 9.82
C GLU A 103 -37.74 9.47 8.31
N ILE A 104 -36.73 10.26 7.94
CA ILE A 104 -36.37 10.46 6.55
C ILE A 104 -35.94 9.14 5.88
N LEU A 105 -35.19 8.29 6.59
CA LEU A 105 -34.75 6.99 6.07
C LEU A 105 -35.93 6.05 5.80
N ALA A 106 -36.94 6.08 6.67
CA ALA A 106 -38.14 5.25 6.50
C ALA A 106 -39.01 5.68 5.31
N SER A 107 -38.88 6.92 4.84
CA SER A 107 -39.63 7.45 3.69
C SER A 107 -38.96 7.21 2.34
N ILE A 108 -37.68 6.84 2.31
CA ILE A 108 -36.92 6.66 1.06
C ILE A 108 -37.24 5.31 0.44
N VAL A 109 -37.64 5.34 -0.83
CA VAL A 109 -37.77 4.15 -1.69
C VAL A 109 -36.70 4.23 -2.78
N ILE A 110 -35.85 3.20 -2.88
CA ILE A 110 -34.75 3.14 -3.86
C ILE A 110 -35.09 2.09 -4.92
N GLY A 111 -34.86 2.41 -6.19
CA GLY A 111 -34.91 1.47 -7.30
C GLY A 111 -33.85 1.83 -8.34
N ASP A 112 -33.22 0.80 -8.91
CA ASP A 112 -32.34 0.89 -10.07
C ASP A 112 -32.72 -0.16 -11.11
N ASP A 113 -32.54 0.18 -12.39
CA ASP A 113 -32.71 -0.76 -13.51
C ASP A 113 -31.34 -1.38 -13.83
N THR A 114 -31.29 -2.70 -14.00
CA THR A 114 -30.07 -3.44 -14.40
C THR A 114 -29.99 -3.64 -15.90
#